data_AF-A0AAV2CB38-F1
#
_entry.id   AF-A0AAV2CB38-F1
#
_cell.length_a   1.000
_cell.length_b   1.000
_cell.length_c   1.000
_cell.angle_alpha   90.00
_cell.angle_beta   90.00
_cell.angle_gamma   90.00
#
_symmetry.space_group_name_H-M   'P 1'
#
loop_
_entity.id
_entity.type
_entity.pdbx_description
1 polymer ?
#
loop_
_entity_poly.entity_id
_entity_poly.type
_entity_poly.pdbx_seq_one_letter_code
_entity_poly.pdbx_strand_id
1 'polypeptide(L)'
;MAEGEQTQQLLPSRLALDPYYVNPNENLSQGIISVKLDGSNYHVWSRSMRIDLKTKKKLGFIDGSLPMPETTDPNYEAWEQSNTNVVGWILHSLLEPIAEAVMDNETAQDMWKDLRERYGETDSIRLAHVRTMIACCKQGNDSVTDFYNRLGLLWTEFMSFKSIPACECGGVPYTFTCATYAAVKQSQEQDHTIDFITRLNDSFEMTKNQLLLMDPAPT
;
A
#
# COMPACT_ATOMS: atom_id res chain seq x y z
N MET A 1 -21.81 47.04 28.42
CA MET A 1 -20.47 47.29 27.87
C MET A 1 -19.49 46.49 28.72
N ALA A 2 -18.75 45.50 28.27
CA ALA A 2 -18.59 44.78 27.00
C ALA A 2 -18.21 43.33 27.40
N GLU A 3 -18.98 42.34 26.94
CA GLU A 3 -18.53 41.29 26.00
C GLU A 3 -17.27 40.53 26.49
N GLY A 4 -17.53 39.41 27.17
CA GLY A 4 -16.52 38.39 27.47
C GLY A 4 -16.31 37.48 26.27
N GLU A 5 -15.04 37.25 25.96
CA GLU A 5 -14.58 36.27 24.98
C GLU A 5 -15.06 34.86 25.37
N GLN A 6 -15.98 34.30 24.57
CA GLN A 6 -16.28 32.88 24.61
C GLN A 6 -15.32 32.16 23.66
N THR A 7 -14.28 31.57 24.22
CA THR A 7 -13.48 30.53 23.55
C THR A 7 -14.41 29.34 23.30
N GLN A 8 -14.93 29.23 22.07
CA GLN A 8 -15.70 28.05 21.65
C GLN A 8 -14.78 26.83 21.63
N GLN A 9 -14.87 26.00 22.67
CA GLN A 9 -14.30 24.66 22.66
C GLN A 9 -14.95 23.85 21.53
N LEU A 10 -14.17 23.51 20.51
CA LEU A 10 -14.61 22.69 19.38
C LEU A 10 -14.87 21.24 19.84
N LEU A 11 -16.02 20.68 19.42
CA LEU A 11 -16.43 19.30 19.71
C LEU A 11 -15.35 18.26 19.29
N PRO A 12 -15.15 17.16 20.05
CA PRO A 12 -14.14 16.13 19.75
C PRO A 12 -14.21 15.56 18.33
N SER A 13 -15.40 15.50 17.76
CA SER A 13 -15.67 15.00 16.40
C SER A 13 -15.13 15.91 15.29
N ARG A 14 -14.96 17.21 15.55
CA ARG A 14 -14.42 18.18 14.58
C ARG A 14 -12.90 18.17 14.54
N LEU A 15 -12.24 17.95 15.68
CA LEU A 15 -10.78 17.82 15.76
C LEU A 15 -10.27 16.60 14.99
N ALA A 16 -11.02 15.49 14.98
CA ALA A 16 -10.66 14.28 14.24
C ALA A 16 -10.67 14.43 12.70
N LEU A 17 -11.13 15.57 12.16
CA LEU A 17 -11.11 15.89 10.74
C LEU A 17 -9.93 16.80 10.35
N ASP A 18 -9.27 17.40 11.32
CA ASP A 18 -8.12 18.27 11.09
C ASP A 18 -6.88 17.40 10.73
N PRO A 19 -6.27 17.58 9.54
CA PRO A 19 -5.07 16.85 9.15
C PRO A 19 -3.88 17.10 10.09
N TYR A 20 -3.88 18.17 10.87
CA TYR A 20 -2.82 18.53 11.83
C TYR A 20 -3.12 18.05 13.26
N TYR A 21 -4.29 17.48 13.50
CA TYR A 21 -4.61 16.92 14.81
C TYR A 21 -3.67 15.76 15.16
N VAL A 22 -2.95 15.90 16.27
CA VAL A 22 -2.15 14.84 16.87
C VAL A 22 -2.97 14.18 17.95
N ASN A 23 -3.24 12.88 17.82
CA ASN A 23 -4.01 12.18 18.83
C ASN A 23 -3.12 11.91 20.04
N PRO A 24 -3.52 12.26 21.28
CA PRO A 24 -2.72 12.01 22.48
C PRO A 24 -2.35 10.53 22.70
N ASN A 25 -3.08 9.60 22.08
CA ASN A 25 -2.81 8.16 22.13
C ASN A 25 -1.90 7.67 21.00
N GLU A 26 -1.46 8.53 20.07
CA GLU A 26 -0.49 8.18 19.03
C GLU A 26 0.88 7.96 19.66
N ASN A 27 1.18 6.70 19.99
CA ASN A 27 2.47 6.32 20.51
C ASN A 27 3.50 6.21 19.39
N LEU A 28 4.52 7.07 19.42
CA LEU A 28 5.65 7.03 18.49
C LEU A 28 6.48 5.74 18.64
N SER A 29 6.49 5.12 19.83
CA SER A 29 7.30 3.94 20.14
C SER A 29 6.72 2.61 19.65
N GLN A 30 5.46 2.60 19.21
CA GLN A 30 4.88 1.45 18.51
C GLN A 30 4.92 1.75 17.01
N GLY A 31 5.75 0.99 16.30
CA GLY A 31 5.84 1.09 14.84
C GLY A 31 4.43 0.99 14.21
N ILE A 32 4.11 1.95 13.35
CA ILE A 32 2.81 2.06 12.68
C ILE A 32 2.53 0.83 11.80
N ILE A 33 3.59 0.21 11.29
CA ILE A 33 3.55 -1.02 10.51
C ILE A 33 4.57 -2.02 11.08
N SER A 34 4.28 -3.31 10.94
CA SER A 34 5.19 -4.39 11.35
C SER A 34 6.35 -4.62 10.38
N VAL A 35 6.20 -4.17 9.13
CA VAL A 35 7.19 -4.36 8.07
C VAL A 35 8.33 -3.35 8.22
N LYS A 36 9.57 -3.84 8.34
CA LYS A 36 10.79 -3.01 8.31
C LYS A 36 11.33 -2.92 6.89
N LEU A 37 11.67 -1.72 6.42
CA LEU A 37 12.38 -1.55 5.15
C LEU A 37 13.80 -2.12 5.26
N ASP A 38 14.15 -3.04 4.39
CA ASP A 38 15.48 -3.69 4.33
C ASP A 38 16.25 -3.40 3.03
N GLY A 39 15.69 -2.55 2.17
CA GLY A 39 16.24 -2.17 0.87
C GLY A 39 15.77 -3.04 -0.30
N SER A 40 15.29 -4.26 -0.05
CA SER A 40 14.75 -5.16 -1.08
C SER A 40 13.22 -5.16 -1.13
N ASN A 41 12.57 -4.71 -0.06
CA ASN A 41 11.12 -4.80 0.12
C ASN A 41 10.38 -3.45 0.02
N TYR A 42 10.97 -2.45 -0.63
CA TYR A 42 10.42 -1.08 -0.69
C TYR A 42 8.96 -1.01 -1.16
N HIS A 43 8.55 -1.81 -2.16
CA HIS A 43 7.18 -1.80 -2.64
C HIS A 43 6.16 -2.22 -1.55
N VAL A 44 6.45 -3.31 -0.83
CA VAL A 44 5.59 -3.83 0.25
C VAL A 44 5.56 -2.85 1.42
N TRP A 45 6.74 -2.34 1.82
CA TRP A 45 6.88 -1.36 2.88
C TRP A 45 6.12 -0.07 2.56
N SER A 46 6.36 0.52 1.39
CA SER A 46 5.76 1.79 0.99
C SER A 46 4.24 1.69 0.87
N ARG A 47 3.71 0.56 0.36
CA ARG A 47 2.27 0.30 0.32
C ARG A 47 1.67 0.25 1.72
N SER A 48 2.32 -0.48 2.63
CA SER A 48 1.85 -0.65 4.01
C SER A 48 1.83 0.68 4.76
N MET A 49 2.91 1.46 4.64
CA MET A 49 3.02 2.79 5.22
C MET A 49 1.95 3.75 4.71
N ARG A 50 1.71 3.77 3.39
CA ARG A 50 0.65 4.62 2.79
C ARG A 50 -0.76 4.26 3.28
N ILE A 51 -1.05 2.98 3.51
CA ILE A 51 -2.37 2.53 4.01
C ILE A 51 -2.58 3.04 5.44
N ASP A 52 -1.58 2.89 6.31
CA ASP A 52 -1.73 3.32 7.69
C ASP A 52 -1.79 4.86 7.81
N LEU A 53 -0.93 5.59 7.07
CA LEU A 53 -0.98 7.05 7.00
C LEU A 53 -2.31 7.57 6.45
N LYS A 54 -2.93 6.88 5.48
CA LYS A 54 -4.29 7.20 5.01
C LYS A 54 -5.32 7.05 6.12
N THR A 55 -5.24 5.97 6.89
CA THR A 55 -6.15 5.69 8.01
C THR A 55 -6.05 6.77 9.09
N LYS A 56 -4.84 7.30 9.30
CA LYS A 56 -4.55 8.42 10.22
C LYS A 56 -4.74 9.81 9.61
N LYS A 57 -5.13 9.92 8.34
CA LYS A 57 -5.24 11.18 7.58
C LYS A 57 -3.93 11.99 7.50
N LYS A 58 -2.79 11.31 7.56
CA LYS A 58 -1.44 11.89 7.49
C LYS A 58 -0.72 11.65 6.16
N LEU A 59 -1.39 11.04 5.16
CA LEU A 59 -0.78 10.78 3.85
C LEU A 59 -0.21 12.06 3.20
N GLY A 60 -0.88 13.20 3.43
CA GLY A 60 -0.49 14.46 2.82
C GLY A 60 0.91 14.97 3.15
N PHE A 61 1.47 14.53 4.29
CA PHE A 61 2.84 14.86 4.71
C PHE A 61 3.91 14.18 3.83
N ILE A 62 3.60 13.05 3.20
CA ILE A 62 4.57 12.32 2.36
C ILE A 62 4.34 12.52 0.85
N ASP A 63 3.12 12.88 0.43
CA ASP A 63 2.81 13.13 -0.99
C ASP A 63 2.83 14.62 -1.38
N GLY A 64 2.90 15.53 -0.39
CA GLY A 64 2.96 16.97 -0.60
C GLY A 64 1.63 17.67 -0.72
N SER A 65 0.50 16.95 -0.55
CA SER A 65 -0.82 17.59 -0.50
C SER A 65 -1.07 18.40 0.77
N LEU A 66 -0.24 18.22 1.82
CA LEU A 66 -0.17 19.09 3.01
C LEU A 66 1.18 19.81 3.05
N PRO A 67 1.39 20.86 2.23
CA PRO A 67 2.65 21.58 2.18
C PRO A 67 2.94 22.30 3.49
N MET A 68 4.22 22.52 3.77
CA MET A 68 4.66 23.32 4.92
C MET A 68 4.07 24.74 4.82
N PRO A 69 3.32 25.20 5.85
CA PRO A 69 2.80 26.57 5.89
C PRO A 69 3.92 27.57 6.21
N GLU A 70 3.65 28.87 6.02
CA GLU A 70 4.57 29.92 6.45
C GLU A 70 4.71 29.93 7.98
N THR A 71 5.87 30.33 8.51
CA THR A 71 6.13 30.37 9.96
C THR A 71 5.22 31.32 10.73
N THR A 72 4.57 32.27 10.05
CA THR A 72 3.57 33.18 10.62
C THR A 72 2.15 32.61 10.62
N ASP A 73 1.93 31.46 9.97
CA ASP A 73 0.63 30.79 9.95
C ASP A 73 0.33 30.18 11.33
N PRO A 74 -0.88 30.41 11.89
CA PRO A 74 -1.29 29.81 13.17
C PRO A 74 -1.22 28.27 13.18
N ASN A 75 -1.23 27.62 12.02
CA ASN A 75 -1.15 26.16 11.90
C ASN A 75 0.28 25.62 11.78
N TYR A 76 1.30 26.49 11.75
CA TYR A 76 2.69 26.07 11.57
C TYR A 76 3.15 25.08 12.64
N GLU A 77 2.95 25.40 13.92
CA GLU A 77 3.35 24.51 15.02
C GLU A 77 2.62 23.16 14.96
N ALA A 78 1.33 23.16 14.62
CA ALA A 78 0.53 21.94 14.50
C ALA A 78 0.98 21.07 13.31
N TRP A 79 1.33 21.71 12.19
CA TRP A 79 1.93 21.05 11.03
C TRP A 79 3.28 20.45 11.39
N GLU A 80 4.16 21.20 12.05
CA GLU A 80 5.51 20.77 12.45
C GLU A 80 5.47 19.57 13.38
N GLN A 81 4.58 19.59 14.38
CA GLN A 81 4.40 18.47 15.30
C GLN A 81 3.89 17.22 14.56
N SER A 82 2.92 17.38 13.66
CA SER A 82 2.41 16.27 12.86
C SER A 82 3.47 15.71 11.91
N ASN A 83 4.26 16.57 11.25
CA ASN A 83 5.37 16.16 10.38
C ASN A 83 6.41 15.37 11.19
N THR A 84 6.78 15.85 12.38
CA THR A 84 7.73 15.19 13.28
C THR A 84 7.26 13.78 13.65
N ASN A 85 5.96 13.60 13.91
CA ASN A 85 5.40 12.27 14.17
C ASN A 85 5.55 11.34 12.97
N VAL A 86 5.25 11.84 11.76
CA VAL A 86 5.39 11.05 10.53
C VAL A 86 6.85 10.68 10.27
N VAL A 87 7.79 11.60 10.49
CA VAL A 87 9.24 11.32 10.45
C VAL A 87 9.60 10.19 11.42
N GLY A 88 9.16 10.29 12.68
CA GLY A 88 9.40 9.26 13.69
C GLY A 88 8.85 7.89 13.29
N TRP A 89 7.64 7.84 12.72
CA TRP A 89 7.05 6.60 12.21
C TRP A 89 7.81 6.01 11.03
N ILE A 90 8.29 6.85 10.10
CA ILE A 90 9.14 6.41 9.00
C ILE A 90 10.41 5.79 9.59
N LEU A 91 11.18 6.52 10.41
CA LEU A 91 12.42 6.04 11.02
C LEU A 91 12.24 4.71 11.78
N HIS A 92 11.19 4.60 12.59
CA HIS A 92 10.87 3.37 13.31
C HIS A 92 10.41 2.23 12.41
N SER A 93 10.13 2.46 11.14
CA SER A 93 9.83 1.43 10.14
C SER A 93 11.04 1.06 9.27
N LEU A 94 12.22 1.60 9.53
CA LEU A 94 13.45 1.29 8.79
C LEU A 94 14.35 0.34 9.59
N LEU A 95 15.21 -0.41 8.89
CA LEU A 95 16.41 -0.99 9.50
C LEU A 95 17.45 0.11 9.76
N GLU A 96 18.25 -0.08 10.81
CA GLU A 96 19.20 0.92 11.33
C GLU A 96 20.10 1.56 10.26
N PRO A 97 20.76 0.81 9.34
CA PRO A 97 21.61 1.42 8.32
C PRO A 97 20.84 2.34 7.36
N ILE A 98 19.56 2.03 7.12
CA ILE A 98 18.70 2.83 6.24
C ILE A 98 18.20 4.07 6.98
N ALA A 99 17.86 3.92 8.27
CA ALA A 99 17.46 5.04 9.11
C ALA A 99 18.57 6.09 9.24
N GLU A 100 19.81 5.66 9.50
CA GLU A 100 20.99 6.55 9.55
C GLU A 100 21.16 7.32 8.24
N ALA A 101 20.96 6.65 7.10
CA ALA A 101 21.23 7.22 5.79
C ALA A 101 20.23 8.30 5.33
N VAL A 102 19.09 8.45 6.03
CA VAL A 102 18.03 9.42 5.73
C VAL A 102 17.71 10.35 6.90
N MET A 103 18.41 10.23 8.03
CA MET A 103 18.12 10.93 9.29
C MET A 103 18.16 12.45 9.17
N ASP A 104 19.00 12.97 8.27
CA ASP A 104 19.18 14.42 8.06
C ASP A 104 18.05 15.08 7.25
N ASN A 105 17.08 14.31 6.74
CA ASN A 105 15.94 14.88 6.03
C ASN A 105 15.00 15.61 7.00
N GLU A 106 14.80 16.91 6.79
CA GLU A 106 14.03 17.79 7.67
C GLU A 106 12.51 17.49 7.67
N THR A 107 11.98 17.01 6.54
CA THR A 107 10.55 16.73 6.40
C THR A 107 10.27 15.27 6.10
N ALA A 108 9.08 14.80 6.50
CA ALA A 108 8.60 13.47 6.12
C ALA A 108 8.52 13.32 4.60
N GLN A 109 8.22 14.40 3.89
CA GLN A 109 8.16 14.43 2.43
C GLN A 109 9.52 14.15 1.80
N ASP A 110 10.56 14.83 2.27
CA ASP A 110 11.91 14.69 1.72
C ASP A 110 12.51 13.33 2.06
N MET A 111 12.33 12.86 3.30
CA MET A 111 12.69 11.51 3.69
C MET A 111 11.99 10.46 2.81
N TRP A 112 10.71 10.65 2.51
CA TRP A 112 9.95 9.76 1.64
C TRP A 112 10.44 9.77 0.20
N LYS A 113 10.82 10.93 -0.34
CA LYS A 113 11.42 11.06 -1.68
C LYS A 113 12.78 10.37 -1.74
N ASP A 114 13.64 10.58 -0.75
CA ASP A 114 14.98 9.99 -0.67
C ASP A 114 14.91 8.46 -0.63
N LEU A 115 14.06 7.90 0.24
CA LEU A 115 13.81 6.46 0.30
C LEU A 115 13.28 5.91 -1.03
N ARG A 116 12.41 6.65 -1.71
CA ARG A 116 11.90 6.28 -3.03
C ARG A 116 13.00 6.30 -4.09
N GLU A 117 13.87 7.29 -4.08
CA GLU A 117 14.95 7.41 -5.05
C GLU A 117 15.99 6.29 -4.89
N ARG A 118 16.33 5.94 -3.64
CA ARG A 118 17.32 4.89 -3.34
C ARG A 118 16.80 3.47 -3.54
N TYR A 119 15.56 3.20 -3.12
CA TYR A 119 15.02 1.85 -3.01
C TYR A 119 13.76 1.61 -3.87
N GLY A 120 13.21 2.66 -4.47
CA GLY A 120 12.08 2.55 -5.37
C GLY A 120 12.48 1.91 -6.68
N GLU A 121 12.02 0.69 -6.92
CA GLU A 121 11.99 0.13 -8.27
C GLU A 121 10.97 0.93 -9.10
N THR A 122 11.29 1.19 -10.38
CA THR A 122 10.25 1.66 -11.30
C THR A 122 9.17 0.59 -11.41
N ASP A 123 7.90 1.01 -11.61
CA ASP A 123 6.78 0.07 -11.78
C ASP A 123 7.07 -0.97 -12.87
N SER A 124 7.84 -0.61 -13.91
CA SER A 124 8.26 -1.51 -14.97
C SER A 124 9.26 -2.59 -14.51
N ILE A 125 10.24 -2.24 -13.69
CA ILE A 125 11.23 -3.19 -13.14
C ILE A 125 10.53 -4.11 -12.15
N ARG A 126 9.71 -3.57 -11.25
CA ARG A 126 8.97 -4.37 -10.27
C ARG A 126 8.00 -5.32 -10.97
N LEU A 127 7.27 -4.84 -11.99
CA LEU A 127 6.39 -5.69 -12.79
C LEU A 127 7.16 -6.84 -13.47
N ALA A 128 8.34 -6.57 -14.01
CA ALA A 128 9.18 -7.61 -14.61
C ALA A 128 9.66 -8.62 -13.55
N HIS A 129 10.09 -8.15 -12.38
CA HIS A 129 10.51 -8.99 -11.26
C HIS A 129 9.36 -9.89 -10.77
N VAL A 130 8.18 -9.32 -10.51
CA VAL A 130 6.99 -10.08 -10.07
C VAL A 130 6.60 -11.13 -11.10
N ARG A 131 6.64 -10.81 -12.40
CA ARG A 131 6.42 -11.81 -13.48
C ARG A 131 7.41 -12.96 -13.42
N THR A 132 8.69 -12.68 -13.22
CA THR A 132 9.73 -13.71 -13.05
C THR A 132 9.47 -14.55 -11.81
N MET A 133 9.11 -13.94 -10.67
CA MET A 133 8.77 -14.67 -9.45
C MET A 133 7.57 -15.59 -9.64
N ILE A 134 6.52 -15.14 -10.34
CA ILE A 134 5.35 -15.98 -10.70
C ILE A 134 5.77 -17.14 -11.60
N ALA A 135 6.62 -16.90 -12.60
CA ALA A 135 7.11 -17.95 -13.51
C ALA A 135 7.97 -19.00 -12.79
N CYS A 136 8.75 -18.58 -11.79
CA CYS A 136 9.60 -19.47 -10.99
C CYS A 136 8.87 -20.11 -9.80
N CYS A 137 7.69 -19.62 -9.41
CA CYS A 137 6.94 -20.15 -8.28
C CYS A 137 6.39 -21.54 -8.62
N LYS A 138 6.91 -22.57 -7.96
CA LYS A 138 6.39 -23.95 -8.06
C LYS A 138 6.06 -24.46 -6.67
N GLN A 139 5.13 -25.42 -6.58
CA GLN A 139 4.79 -26.05 -5.31
C GLN A 139 6.01 -26.72 -4.66
N GLY A 140 6.78 -27.48 -5.43
CA GLY A 140 7.89 -28.27 -4.89
C GLY A 140 7.41 -29.21 -3.78
N ASN A 141 8.03 -29.10 -2.60
CA ASN A 141 7.71 -29.90 -1.42
C ASN A 141 6.73 -29.22 -0.45
N ASP A 142 6.26 -28.00 -0.78
CA ASP A 142 5.33 -27.27 0.08
C ASP A 142 3.94 -27.92 0.07
N SER A 143 3.18 -27.67 1.14
CA SER A 143 1.75 -27.96 1.14
C SER A 143 1.05 -27.16 0.04
N VAL A 144 -0.08 -27.68 -0.46
CA VAL A 144 -0.88 -26.97 -1.47
C VAL A 144 -1.34 -25.61 -0.96
N THR A 145 -1.67 -25.51 0.34
CA THR A 145 -2.10 -24.26 0.98
C THR A 145 -0.98 -23.23 1.05
N ASP A 146 0.23 -23.63 1.46
CA ASP A 146 1.37 -22.71 1.52
C ASP A 146 1.73 -22.22 0.12
N PHE A 147 1.76 -23.12 -0.85
CA PHE A 147 1.97 -22.78 -2.26
C PHE A 147 0.90 -21.80 -2.79
N TYR A 148 -0.38 -22.07 -2.54
CA TYR A 148 -1.49 -21.20 -2.94
C TYR A 148 -1.33 -19.80 -2.35
N ASN A 149 -1.01 -19.69 -1.06
CA ASN A 149 -0.81 -18.41 -0.40
C ASN A 149 0.39 -17.66 -0.99
N ARG A 150 1.52 -18.34 -1.23
CA ARG A 150 2.71 -17.72 -1.85
C ARG A 150 2.39 -17.19 -3.26
N LEU A 151 1.75 -17.99 -4.10
CA LEU A 151 1.38 -17.58 -5.46
C LEU A 151 0.34 -16.45 -5.44
N GLY A 152 -0.66 -16.53 -4.54
CA GLY A 152 -1.71 -15.52 -4.39
C GLY A 152 -1.18 -14.15 -3.97
N LEU A 153 -0.15 -14.09 -3.13
CA LEU A 153 0.53 -12.83 -2.78
C LEU A 153 1.20 -12.20 -4.00
N LEU A 154 1.89 -12.99 -4.83
CA LEU A 154 2.50 -12.50 -6.07
C LEU A 154 1.46 -12.03 -7.09
N TRP A 155 0.34 -12.74 -7.22
CA TRP A 155 -0.76 -12.33 -8.09
C TRP A 155 -1.45 -11.05 -7.62
N THR A 156 -1.64 -10.90 -6.31
CA THR A 156 -2.19 -9.66 -5.72
C THR A 156 -1.30 -8.46 -6.06
N GLU A 157 0.02 -8.64 -5.96
CA GLU A 157 0.98 -7.61 -6.35
C GLU A 157 0.95 -7.34 -7.87
N PHE A 158 0.98 -8.38 -8.71
CA PHE A 158 0.90 -8.26 -10.16
C PHE A 158 -0.35 -7.51 -10.62
N MET A 159 -1.50 -7.81 -10.01
CA MET A 159 -2.78 -7.15 -10.32
C MET A 159 -2.81 -5.69 -9.94
N SER A 160 -2.01 -5.26 -8.95
CA SER A 160 -1.90 -3.84 -8.62
C SER A 160 -1.31 -3.01 -9.76
N PHE A 161 -0.48 -3.61 -10.64
CA PHE A 161 0.03 -2.99 -11.87
C PHE A 161 -0.92 -3.12 -13.07
N LYS A 162 -1.96 -3.95 -12.96
CA LYS A 162 -2.95 -4.23 -14.01
C LYS A 162 -4.33 -3.68 -13.68
N SER A 163 -4.38 -2.63 -12.86
CA SER A 163 -5.64 -2.02 -12.42
C SER A 163 -6.54 -1.74 -13.63
N ILE A 164 -7.72 -2.35 -13.63
CA ILE A 164 -8.73 -2.11 -14.66
C ILE A 164 -9.17 -0.66 -14.49
N PRO A 165 -9.05 0.20 -15.52
CA PRO A 165 -9.53 1.57 -15.44
C PRO A 165 -11.00 1.60 -15.02
N ALA A 166 -11.37 2.59 -14.20
CA ALA A 166 -12.78 2.78 -13.87
C ALA A 166 -13.59 2.92 -15.17
N CYS A 167 -14.61 2.09 -15.34
CA CYS A 167 -15.46 2.18 -16.51
C CYS A 167 -16.36 3.42 -16.40
N GLU A 168 -16.38 4.27 -17.43
CA GLU A 168 -17.29 5.42 -17.54
C GLU A 168 -18.67 5.05 -18.12
N CYS A 169 -18.96 3.75 -18.20
CA CYS A 169 -20.22 3.24 -18.73
C CYS A 169 -21.42 3.76 -17.90
N GLY A 170 -22.12 4.76 -18.44
CA GLY A 170 -23.43 5.20 -17.96
C GLY A 170 -23.46 6.31 -16.91
N GLY A 171 -22.38 7.10 -16.72
CA GLY A 171 -22.44 8.32 -15.90
C GLY A 171 -22.62 8.12 -14.38
N VAL A 172 -22.51 6.88 -13.89
CA VAL A 172 -22.47 6.54 -12.46
C VAL A 172 -21.41 5.48 -12.21
N PRO A 173 -20.71 5.51 -11.06
CA PRO A 173 -19.70 4.53 -10.73
C PRO A 173 -20.37 3.22 -10.29
N TYR A 174 -20.87 2.43 -11.25
CA TYR A 174 -21.35 1.07 -10.98
C TYR A 174 -20.41 0.06 -11.66
N THR A 175 -19.38 -0.33 -10.91
CA THR A 175 -18.33 -1.26 -11.33
C THR A 175 -18.83 -2.68 -11.60
N PHE A 176 -20.07 -3.02 -11.22
CA PHE A 176 -20.61 -4.39 -11.28
C PHE A 176 -21.51 -4.69 -12.49
N THR A 177 -21.99 -3.70 -13.25
CA THR A 177 -22.89 -3.94 -14.40
C THR A 177 -22.21 -3.84 -15.76
N CYS A 178 -20.91 -3.50 -15.77
CA CYS A 178 -20.13 -3.44 -17.00
C CYS A 178 -19.70 -4.84 -17.45
N ALA A 179 -20.27 -5.34 -18.55
CA ALA A 179 -19.91 -6.63 -19.14
C ALA A 179 -18.41 -6.73 -19.45
N THR A 180 -17.79 -5.63 -19.91
CA THR A 180 -16.34 -5.56 -20.18
C THR A 180 -15.51 -5.74 -18.91
N TYR A 181 -15.90 -5.07 -17.81
CA TYR A 181 -15.22 -5.22 -16.53
C TYR A 181 -15.33 -6.66 -16.01
N ALA A 182 -16.52 -7.25 -16.07
CA ALA A 182 -16.76 -8.63 -15.66
C ALA A 182 -15.92 -9.62 -16.49
N ALA A 183 -15.85 -9.44 -17.81
CA ALA A 183 -15.06 -10.28 -18.69
C ALA A 183 -13.55 -10.18 -18.40
N VAL A 184 -13.03 -8.97 -18.17
CA VAL A 184 -11.61 -8.78 -17.81
C VAL A 184 -11.29 -9.43 -16.47
N LYS A 185 -12.15 -9.24 -15.45
CA LYS A 185 -11.96 -9.85 -14.13
C LYS A 185 -12.00 -11.37 -14.20
N GLN A 186 -12.95 -11.94 -14.96
CA GLN A 186 -13.04 -13.37 -15.17
C GLN A 186 -11.80 -13.93 -15.87
N SER A 187 -11.28 -13.23 -16.89
CA SER A 187 -10.02 -13.60 -17.54
C SER A 187 -8.83 -13.60 -16.57
N GLN A 188 -8.75 -12.60 -15.68
CA GLN A 188 -7.69 -12.53 -14.67
C GLN A 188 -7.77 -13.68 -13.64
N GLU A 189 -8.98 -14.04 -13.23
CA GLU A 189 -9.22 -15.19 -12.32
C GLU A 189 -8.84 -16.50 -13.02
N GLN A 190 -9.20 -16.67 -14.29
CA GLN A 190 -8.82 -17.83 -15.10
C GLN A 190 -7.30 -17.94 -15.25
N ASP A 191 -6.60 -16.86 -15.58
CA ASP A 191 -5.14 -16.88 -15.69
C ASP A 191 -4.47 -17.27 -14.37
N HIS A 192 -4.97 -16.75 -13.23
CA HIS A 192 -4.46 -17.13 -11.91
C HIS A 192 -4.69 -18.62 -11.62
N THR A 193 -5.87 -19.14 -11.93
CA THR A 193 -6.20 -20.56 -11.74
C THR A 193 -5.35 -21.47 -12.63
N ILE A 194 -5.15 -21.11 -13.90
CA ILE A 194 -4.26 -21.84 -14.82
C ILE A 194 -2.83 -21.82 -14.28
N ASP A 195 -2.35 -20.68 -13.82
CA ASP A 195 -1.02 -20.55 -13.25
C ASP A 195 -0.85 -21.46 -12.02
N PHE A 196 -1.83 -21.46 -11.12
CA PHE A 196 -1.85 -22.34 -9.96
C PHE A 196 -1.80 -23.82 -10.36
N ILE A 197 -2.72 -24.27 -11.22
CA ILE A 197 -2.83 -25.67 -11.64
C ILE A 197 -1.53 -26.13 -12.31
N THR A 198 -1.01 -25.36 -13.26
CA THR A 198 0.19 -25.73 -14.04
C THR A 198 1.46 -25.81 -13.22
N ARG A 199 1.50 -25.18 -12.03
CA ARG A 199 2.66 -25.11 -11.13
C ARG A 199 2.56 -26.04 -9.91
N LEU A 200 1.48 -26.81 -9.79
CA LEU A 200 1.41 -27.92 -8.85
C LEU A 200 2.43 -29.01 -9.20
N ASN A 201 2.93 -29.69 -8.18
CA ASN A 201 3.92 -30.74 -8.36
C ASN A 201 3.35 -31.99 -9.06
N ASP A 202 4.24 -32.91 -9.40
CA ASP A 202 3.91 -34.07 -10.25
C ASP A 202 2.93 -35.05 -9.59
N SER A 203 2.75 -34.98 -8.26
CA SER A 203 1.74 -35.82 -7.58
C SER A 203 0.30 -35.50 -8.01
N PHE A 204 0.08 -34.30 -8.57
CA PHE A 204 -1.22 -33.85 -9.08
C PHE A 204 -1.36 -33.95 -10.60
N GLU A 205 -0.43 -34.60 -11.32
CA GLU A 205 -0.40 -34.62 -12.80
C GLU A 205 -1.72 -35.04 -13.44
N MET A 206 -2.36 -36.10 -12.93
CA MET A 206 -3.66 -36.55 -13.42
C MET A 206 -4.75 -35.50 -13.21
N THR A 207 -4.78 -34.89 -12.01
CA THR A 207 -5.74 -33.83 -11.67
C THR A 207 -5.52 -32.56 -12.49
N LYS A 208 -4.25 -32.17 -12.73
CA LYS A 208 -3.89 -31.04 -13.61
C LYS A 208 -4.48 -31.22 -15.00
N ASN A 209 -4.25 -32.38 -15.61
CA ASN A 209 -4.75 -32.68 -16.95
C ASN A 209 -6.29 -32.67 -17.02
N GLN A 210 -6.98 -33.20 -16.00
CA GLN A 210 -8.44 -33.15 -15.94
C GLN A 210 -8.98 -31.72 -15.84
N LEU A 211 -8.40 -30.90 -14.97
CA LEU A 211 -8.85 -29.51 -14.76
C LEU A 211 -8.56 -28.61 -15.97
N LEU A 212 -7.42 -28.78 -16.64
CA LEU A 212 -7.04 -28.00 -17.82
C LEU A 212 -7.87 -28.33 -19.07
N LEU A 213 -8.54 -29.49 -19.10
CA LEU A 213 -9.44 -29.90 -20.19
C LEU A 213 -10.89 -29.44 -20.00
N MET A 214 -11.22 -28.79 -18.87
CA MET A 214 -12.56 -28.24 -18.63
C MET A 214 -12.78 -26.98 -19.49
N ASP A 215 -13.95 -26.88 -20.14
CA ASP A 215 -14.41 -25.69 -20.86
C ASP A 215 -15.79 -25.24 -20.34
N PRO A 216 -15.92 -24.06 -19.70
CA PRO A 216 -14.83 -23.12 -19.40
C PRO A 216 -13.88 -23.66 -18.33
N ALA A 217 -12.65 -23.16 -18.33
CA ALA A 217 -11.65 -23.47 -17.31
C ALA A 217 -12.20 -23.16 -15.90
N PRO A 218 -11.75 -23.90 -14.86
CA PRO A 218 -12.20 -23.67 -13.49
C PRO A 218 -11.97 -22.21 -13.07
N THR A 219 -12.89 -21.66 -12.29
CA THR A 219 -12.80 -20.32 -11.67
C THR A 219 -12.68 -20.45 -10.17
#